data_AF-A0A656XW64-F1
#
_entry.id   AF-A0A656XW64-F1
#
_cell.length_a   1.000
_cell.length_b   1.000
_cell.length_c   1.000
_cell.angle_alpha   90.00
_cell.angle_beta   90.00
_cell.angle_gamma   90.00
#
_symmetry.space_group_name_H-M   'P 1'
#
loop_
_entity.id
_entity.type
_entity.pdbx_description
1 polymer ?
#
loop_
_entity_poly.entity_id
_entity_poly.type
_entity_poly.pdbx_seq_one_letter_code
_entity_poly.pdbx_strand_id
1 'polypeptide(L)'
;MSVEPVRTFTPVAPDADWEGVRVRLMAALGAGSATTWSDHNAIDPGVTLAEAAAFGLADLHYRTATRPSTWPLEVAAWEPAPDRHWHATLPPGATAVVADVLASPAPGSPARSVARVLEPLVRRCASPGDAFALLSRAPWTGTFTAAQTPVAVALLRAGLVRRLAHELTDVVADAVDAQRTTGGSVAERDARAATELAVVLPLWPDELAAVVRRERRRRSAAAMLDRLDAILAATTAPAATVVRAELATAGLSPDEVDLAMAAAPVPLGVVPEDLEETDGASRVWPPHPLQALTCEPVTDADYARRARTHPQVLRAWAVPGRLVGIGWDGRPQAIAVPTAGSVTLVVERMSRPPEVPAASWATTPVFLTDVLRTAVGTEVDQPHPTWQDTLDPLDPRRMICDEVGATLLKVCPVVLQGTLVTGVGADRASTVGGALARVAAYFAAGRPESRPAPATGPLIDGPWPRVDQPTAGWTPGEAIRFTEVVAAIVADPAILGVELLSIRAGTGPFVGSTAGSVPLDADCVPELADVQCLRVRFALSGGCSDG
;
A
#
# COMPACT_ATOMS: atom_id res chain seq x y z
N MET A 1 -6.38 20.70 -29.20
CA MET A 1 -6.00 20.41 -27.81
C MET A 1 -5.43 21.69 -27.19
N SER A 2 -6.15 22.30 -26.25
CA SER A 2 -5.59 23.40 -25.45
C SER A 2 -4.77 22.79 -24.33
N VAL A 3 -3.48 23.12 -24.27
CA VAL A 3 -2.62 22.81 -23.13
C VAL A 3 -3.12 23.68 -21.97
N GLU A 4 -3.72 23.08 -20.94
CA GLU A 4 -4.01 23.83 -19.72
C GLU A 4 -2.69 24.04 -18.96
N PRO A 5 -2.35 25.28 -18.59
CA PRO A 5 -1.20 25.54 -17.73
C PRO A 5 -1.45 24.96 -16.33
N VAL A 6 -0.38 24.48 -15.70
CA VAL A 6 -0.38 24.05 -14.28
C VAL A 6 -1.00 25.16 -13.44
N ARG A 7 -2.15 24.89 -12.82
CA ARG A 7 -2.82 25.86 -11.94
C ARG A 7 -2.15 25.82 -10.57
N THR A 8 -1.81 26.99 -10.05
CA THR A 8 -1.30 27.15 -8.69
C THR A 8 -2.40 26.85 -7.67
N PHE A 9 -2.27 25.75 -6.94
CA PHE A 9 -3.04 25.44 -5.75
C PHE A 9 -2.48 26.21 -4.54
N THR A 10 -3.36 26.69 -3.64
CA THR A 10 -2.95 27.38 -2.41
C THR A 10 -3.04 26.41 -1.24
N PRO A 11 -1.92 25.97 -0.66
CA PRO A 11 -1.91 24.93 0.36
C PRO A 11 -2.55 25.40 1.66
N VAL A 12 -3.36 24.53 2.27
CA VAL A 12 -3.70 24.62 3.69
C VAL A 12 -2.66 23.77 4.41
N ALA A 13 -1.85 24.41 5.26
CA ALA A 13 -0.78 23.79 6.04
C ALA A 13 -1.33 22.65 6.92
N PRO A 14 -0.51 21.69 7.45
CA PRO A 14 0.73 22.05 8.16
C PRO A 14 1.95 21.14 7.95
N ASP A 15 3.12 21.76 8.11
CA ASP A 15 4.46 21.20 8.33
C ASP A 15 4.76 19.85 7.65
N ALA A 16 4.93 19.98 6.33
CA ALA A 16 5.60 19.08 5.41
C ALA A 16 5.19 17.61 5.53
N ASP A 17 3.92 17.35 5.23
CA ASP A 17 3.57 16.09 4.57
C ASP A 17 4.30 15.97 3.21
N TRP A 18 4.23 14.78 2.62
CA TRP A 18 4.74 14.48 1.27
C TRP A 18 4.36 15.58 0.28
N GLU A 19 3.12 16.07 0.37
CA GLU A 19 2.56 17.07 -0.52
C GLU A 19 3.22 18.45 -0.36
N GLY A 20 3.53 18.88 0.87
CA GLY A 20 4.29 20.10 1.13
C GLY A 20 5.73 20.06 0.59
N VAL A 21 6.39 18.90 0.66
CA VAL A 21 7.72 18.69 0.08
C VAL A 21 7.64 18.64 -1.44
N ARG A 22 6.72 17.86 -1.99
CA ARG A 22 6.45 17.71 -3.42
C ARG A 22 6.13 19.07 -4.04
N VAL A 23 5.25 19.86 -3.43
CA VAL A 23 4.88 21.20 -3.92
C VAL A 23 6.06 22.17 -3.90
N ARG A 24 6.91 22.17 -2.86
CA ARG A 24 8.12 23.03 -2.84
C ARG A 24 9.12 22.62 -3.90
N LEU A 25 9.29 21.32 -4.09
CA LEU A 25 10.15 20.75 -5.12
C LEU A 25 9.64 21.11 -6.53
N MET A 26 8.34 20.92 -6.77
CA MET A 26 7.66 21.27 -8.01
C MET A 26 7.66 22.79 -8.27
N ALA A 27 7.52 23.61 -7.24
CA ALA A 27 7.64 25.07 -7.35
C ALA A 27 9.08 25.51 -7.71
N ALA A 28 10.09 24.88 -7.12
CA ALA A 28 11.49 25.13 -7.47
C ALA A 28 11.82 24.67 -8.90
N LEU A 29 11.30 23.51 -9.31
CA LEU A 29 11.45 22.97 -10.67
C LEU A 29 10.74 23.85 -11.70
N GLY A 30 9.50 24.28 -11.41
CA GLY A 30 8.73 25.20 -12.25
C GLY A 30 9.40 26.56 -12.39
N ALA A 31 10.04 27.08 -11.32
CA ALA A 31 10.82 28.30 -11.38
C ALA A 31 12.13 28.17 -12.17
N GLY A 32 12.71 26.96 -12.25
CA GLY A 32 13.97 26.69 -12.94
C GLY A 32 13.83 26.21 -14.40
N SER A 33 12.69 25.67 -14.81
CA SER A 33 12.56 24.92 -16.08
C SER A 33 11.17 24.99 -16.75
N ALA A 34 10.48 26.13 -16.66
CA ALA A 34 9.08 26.35 -17.04
C ALA A 34 8.61 25.95 -18.46
N THR A 35 9.49 25.51 -19.37
CA THR A 35 9.14 25.29 -20.80
C THR A 35 9.58 23.96 -21.40
N THR A 36 10.28 23.10 -20.64
CA THR A 36 10.87 21.87 -21.20
C THR A 36 10.28 20.57 -20.68
N TRP A 37 9.68 20.57 -19.48
CA TRP A 37 9.28 19.32 -18.81
C TRP A 37 7.80 18.99 -19.03
N SER A 38 7.52 17.71 -19.32
CA SER A 38 6.16 17.18 -19.45
C SER A 38 6.01 15.84 -18.71
N ASP A 39 4.85 15.61 -18.11
CA ASP A 39 4.57 14.57 -17.12
C ASP A 39 4.46 13.14 -17.70
N HIS A 40 4.57 12.96 -19.01
CA HIS A 40 3.98 11.80 -19.69
C HIS A 40 4.82 11.18 -20.83
N ASN A 41 6.16 11.20 -20.80
CA ASN A 41 6.91 10.28 -21.68
C ASN A 41 8.28 9.82 -21.12
N ALA A 42 8.74 8.67 -21.62
CA ALA A 42 10.01 8.03 -21.26
C ALA A 42 11.28 8.82 -21.66
N ILE A 43 11.14 9.96 -22.34
CA ILE A 43 12.22 10.80 -22.87
C ILE A 43 12.47 12.01 -21.95
N ASP A 44 11.57 12.34 -21.02
CA ASP A 44 11.75 13.43 -20.06
C ASP A 44 11.18 13.09 -18.65
N PRO A 45 11.89 12.28 -17.83
CA PRO A 45 11.39 11.71 -16.58
C PRO A 45 11.40 12.69 -15.39
N GLY A 46 11.39 13.99 -15.65
CA GLY A 46 11.70 15.02 -14.67
C GLY A 46 10.82 15.01 -13.41
N VAL A 47 9.50 14.85 -13.58
CA VAL A 47 8.55 14.76 -12.46
C VAL A 47 8.73 13.45 -11.68
N THR A 48 8.90 12.32 -12.37
CA THR A 48 9.17 11.02 -11.73
C THR A 48 10.48 11.02 -10.92
N LEU A 49 11.53 11.69 -11.41
CA LEU A 49 12.80 11.83 -10.67
C LEU A 49 12.68 12.80 -9.48
N ALA A 50 11.85 13.83 -9.61
CA ALA A 50 11.55 14.76 -8.54
C ALA A 50 10.77 14.07 -7.41
N GLU A 51 9.75 13.28 -7.77
CA GLU A 51 9.01 12.43 -6.83
C GLU A 51 9.95 11.40 -6.20
N ALA A 52 10.78 10.71 -6.98
CA ALA A 52 11.78 9.78 -6.45
C ALA A 52 12.76 10.45 -5.46
N ALA A 53 13.17 11.70 -5.71
CA ALA A 53 14.03 12.47 -4.81
C ALA A 53 13.30 12.88 -3.52
N ALA A 54 12.04 13.29 -3.61
CA ALA A 54 11.21 13.56 -2.44
C ALA A 54 10.98 12.27 -1.62
N PHE A 55 10.80 11.12 -2.29
CA PHE A 55 10.65 9.81 -1.64
C PHE A 55 11.94 9.41 -0.94
N GLY A 56 13.10 9.61 -1.59
CA GLY A 56 14.41 9.39 -0.98
C GLY A 56 14.65 10.23 0.27
N LEU A 57 14.13 11.47 0.31
CA LEU A 57 14.20 12.32 1.50
C LEU A 57 13.25 11.83 2.62
N ALA A 58 12.05 11.37 2.27
CA ALA A 58 11.09 10.79 3.23
C ALA A 58 11.60 9.46 3.82
N ASP A 59 12.14 8.57 2.99
CA ASP A 59 12.77 7.31 3.41
C ASP A 59 14.03 7.57 4.27
N LEU A 60 14.87 8.53 3.90
CA LEU A 60 16.01 8.95 4.73
C LEU A 60 15.53 9.49 6.09
N HIS A 61 14.46 10.27 6.13
CA HIS A 61 13.88 10.74 7.38
C HIS A 61 13.38 9.57 8.24
N TYR A 62 12.62 8.63 7.66
CA TYR A 62 12.15 7.42 8.33
C TYR A 62 13.30 6.58 8.90
N ARG A 63 14.35 6.31 8.11
CA ARG A 63 15.52 5.50 8.54
C ARG A 63 16.36 6.20 9.61
N THR A 64 16.39 7.53 9.61
CA THR A 64 17.13 8.33 10.61
C THR A 64 16.29 8.69 11.84
N ALA A 65 14.97 8.42 11.81
CA ALA A 65 14.02 8.67 12.89
C ALA A 65 14.01 7.58 13.98
N THR A 66 15.00 6.70 14.04
CA THR A 66 15.29 5.82 15.20
C THR A 66 15.76 6.60 16.44
N ARG A 67 15.24 7.81 16.65
CA ARG A 67 15.59 8.72 17.75
C ARG A 67 14.66 8.50 18.95
N PRO A 68 15.20 8.43 20.17
CA PRO A 68 14.39 8.45 21.39
C PRO A 68 13.70 9.82 21.55
N SER A 69 12.37 9.81 21.49
CA SER A 69 11.41 10.93 21.47
C SER A 69 11.43 11.82 22.72
N THR A 70 12.43 12.69 22.86
CA THR A 70 12.59 13.53 24.06
C THR A 70 12.73 15.03 23.80
N TRP A 71 12.34 15.55 22.62
CA TRP A 71 12.32 17.00 22.42
C TRP A 71 10.95 17.62 22.80
N PRO A 72 10.91 18.65 23.65
CA PRO A 72 9.66 19.16 24.24
C PRO A 72 8.74 19.96 23.28
N LEU A 73 8.95 19.84 21.96
CA LEU A 73 8.22 20.55 20.89
C LEU A 73 7.91 19.70 19.65
N GLU A 74 8.06 18.37 19.69
CA GLU A 74 7.61 17.51 18.57
C GLU A 74 6.09 17.42 18.57
N VAL A 75 5.46 18.38 17.87
CA VAL A 75 4.12 18.20 17.31
C VAL A 75 4.29 17.22 16.17
N ALA A 76 3.68 16.06 16.30
CA ALA A 76 3.76 15.08 15.25
C ALA A 76 2.92 15.53 14.05
N ALA A 77 3.43 15.36 12.83
CA ALA A 77 2.84 15.94 11.63
C ALA A 77 1.53 15.27 11.17
N TRP A 78 0.94 14.40 12.01
CA TRP A 78 -0.34 13.72 11.80
C TRP A 78 -1.58 14.41 12.38
N GLU A 79 -1.43 15.59 12.96
CA GLU A 79 -2.57 16.30 13.55
C GLU A 79 -3.22 17.28 12.55
N PRO A 80 -4.53 17.55 12.62
CA PRO A 80 -5.15 18.62 11.84
C PRO A 80 -4.49 19.97 12.13
N ALA A 81 -4.36 20.81 11.10
CA ALA A 81 -3.81 22.16 11.20
C ALA A 81 -4.24 23.03 12.40
N PRO A 82 -5.54 23.09 12.76
CA PRO A 82 -5.98 23.87 13.91
C PRO A 82 -5.48 23.32 15.26
N ASP A 83 -5.06 22.05 15.32
CA ASP A 83 -4.72 21.34 16.56
C ASP A 83 -3.22 21.36 16.89
N ARG A 84 -2.37 21.88 15.98
CA ARG A 84 -0.90 21.86 16.08
C ARG A 84 -0.26 22.92 17.00
N HIS A 85 -1.01 23.64 17.85
CA HIS A 85 -0.50 24.67 18.78
C HIS A 85 -0.19 26.03 18.08
N TRP A 86 -0.08 27.12 18.87
CA TRP A 86 -0.09 28.55 18.44
C TRP A 86 0.79 28.96 17.24
N HIS A 87 1.79 28.17 16.85
CA HIS A 87 2.62 28.44 15.67
C HIS A 87 1.84 28.31 14.34
N ALA A 88 0.71 27.58 14.33
CA ALA A 88 -0.21 27.45 13.19
C ALA A 88 -1.05 28.72 12.91
N THR A 89 -0.95 29.76 13.75
CA THR A 89 -1.55 31.08 13.47
C THR A 89 -0.63 32.00 12.66
N LEU A 90 0.54 31.51 12.23
CA LEU A 90 1.57 32.30 11.57
C LEU A 90 1.52 32.08 10.05
N PRO A 91 1.09 33.09 9.25
CA PRO A 91 1.10 32.99 7.80
C PRO A 91 2.54 32.79 7.29
N PRO A 92 2.76 31.96 6.25
CA PRO A 92 4.03 31.85 5.57
C PRO A 92 4.53 33.24 5.11
N GLY A 93 5.78 33.59 5.45
CA GLY A 93 6.39 34.88 5.10
C GLY A 93 6.09 36.04 6.05
N ALA A 94 5.11 35.93 6.95
CA ALA A 94 4.85 36.98 7.96
C ALA A 94 5.84 36.95 9.13
N THR A 95 6.47 35.80 9.39
CA THR A 95 7.36 35.58 10.54
C THR A 95 8.64 36.39 10.49
N ALA A 96 9.31 36.48 9.34
CA ALA A 96 10.52 37.30 9.18
C ALA A 96 10.21 38.79 9.38
N VAL A 97 9.16 39.28 8.73
CA VAL A 97 8.74 40.69 8.82
C VAL A 97 8.32 41.05 10.25
N VAL A 98 7.59 40.17 10.94
CA VAL A 98 7.19 40.41 12.34
C VAL A 98 8.38 40.30 13.29
N ALA A 99 9.33 39.38 13.05
CA ALA A 99 10.56 39.29 13.83
C ALA A 99 11.40 40.57 13.71
N ASP A 100 11.52 41.15 12.51
CA ASP A 100 12.22 42.40 12.28
C ASP A 100 11.56 43.58 13.02
N VAL A 101 10.23 43.68 12.96
CA VAL A 101 9.47 44.68 13.72
C VAL A 101 9.66 44.48 15.23
N LEU A 102 9.61 43.25 15.71
CA LEU A 102 9.82 42.92 17.13
C LEU A 102 11.24 43.23 17.62
N ALA A 103 12.24 43.12 16.75
CA ALA A 103 13.64 43.47 17.03
C ALA A 103 13.92 44.98 16.93
N SER A 104 13.08 45.74 16.22
CA SER A 104 13.24 47.18 16.00
C SER A 104 13.09 48.01 17.29
N PRO A 105 13.61 49.25 17.34
CA PRO A 105 13.45 50.14 18.49
C PRO A 105 11.97 50.45 18.81
N ALA A 106 11.61 50.38 20.08
CA ALA A 106 10.24 50.64 20.53
C ALA A 106 9.86 52.12 20.37
N PRO A 107 8.64 52.44 19.89
CA PRO A 107 8.09 53.79 19.93
C PRO A 107 8.20 54.43 21.32
N GLY A 108 8.84 55.59 21.41
CA GLY A 108 9.07 56.30 22.69
C GLY A 108 10.13 55.67 23.60
N SER A 109 10.83 54.61 23.17
CA SER A 109 11.92 53.97 23.92
C SER A 109 13.00 53.42 22.99
N PRO A 110 13.78 54.28 22.30
CA PRO A 110 14.71 53.86 21.25
C PRO A 110 15.86 52.96 21.75
N ALA A 111 16.11 52.90 23.06
CA ALA A 111 17.11 52.03 23.68
C ALA A 111 16.62 50.59 23.94
N ARG A 112 15.34 50.27 23.66
CA ARG A 112 14.76 48.94 23.88
C ARG A 112 14.01 48.49 22.63
N SER A 113 14.05 47.20 22.32
CA SER A 113 13.27 46.67 21.21
C SER A 113 11.76 46.65 21.52
N VAL A 114 10.94 46.64 20.47
CA VAL A 114 9.48 46.48 20.54
C VAL A 114 9.12 45.25 21.38
N ALA A 115 9.76 44.10 21.13
CA ALA A 115 9.52 42.87 21.90
C ALA A 115 9.79 43.06 23.39
N ARG A 116 10.92 43.67 23.75
CA ARG A 116 11.33 43.85 25.16
C ARG A 116 10.36 44.73 25.95
N VAL A 117 9.68 45.65 25.28
CA VAL A 117 8.69 46.53 25.91
C VAL A 117 7.28 45.92 25.88
N LEU A 118 6.87 45.31 24.76
CA LEU A 118 5.53 44.74 24.59
C LEU A 118 5.34 43.41 25.30
N GLU A 119 6.35 42.55 25.35
CA GLU A 119 6.21 41.19 25.91
C GLU A 119 5.66 41.20 27.35
N PRO A 120 6.18 42.01 28.30
CA PRO A 120 5.62 42.08 29.64
C PRO A 120 4.19 42.64 29.69
N LEU A 121 3.83 43.51 28.75
CA LEU A 121 2.50 44.12 28.69
C LEU A 121 1.46 43.13 28.13
N VAL A 122 1.78 42.47 27.03
CA VAL A 122 0.94 41.43 26.40
C VAL A 122 0.76 40.25 27.36
N ARG A 123 1.79 39.87 28.13
CA ARG A 123 1.67 38.81 29.14
C ARG A 123 0.67 39.12 30.26
N ARG A 124 0.41 40.40 30.55
CA ARG A 124 -0.54 40.84 31.59
C ARG A 124 -1.97 40.99 31.08
N CYS A 125 -2.21 40.90 29.77
CA CYS A 125 -3.55 40.96 29.19
C CYS A 125 -4.37 39.74 29.62
N ALA A 126 -5.61 39.97 30.08
CA ALA A 126 -6.51 38.92 30.53
C ALA A 126 -7.07 38.09 29.36
N SER A 127 -7.10 38.66 28.15
CA SER A 127 -7.59 38.00 26.95
C SER A 127 -6.79 38.39 25.69
N PRO A 128 -6.91 37.62 24.59
CA PRO A 128 -6.40 38.03 23.28
C PRO A 128 -6.97 39.38 22.83
N GLY A 129 -8.25 39.65 23.12
CA GLY A 129 -8.91 40.91 22.79
C GLY A 129 -8.26 42.11 23.47
N ASP A 130 -7.84 41.97 24.73
CA ASP A 130 -7.12 43.02 25.45
C ASP A 130 -5.73 43.26 24.85
N ALA A 131 -5.06 42.21 24.40
CA ALA A 131 -3.78 42.33 23.70
C ALA A 131 -3.95 43.05 22.35
N PHE A 132 -4.99 42.71 21.58
CA PHE A 132 -5.30 43.42 20.33
C PHE A 132 -5.67 44.89 20.57
N ALA A 133 -6.41 45.18 21.65
CA ALA A 133 -6.74 46.54 22.05
C ALA A 133 -5.52 47.33 22.56
N LEU A 134 -4.55 46.66 23.18
CA LEU A 134 -3.27 47.26 23.57
C LEU A 134 -2.47 47.69 22.32
N LEU A 135 -2.39 46.79 21.31
CA LEU A 135 -1.63 47.03 20.09
C LEU A 135 -2.31 48.04 19.14
N SER A 136 -3.61 48.30 19.30
CA SER A 136 -4.33 49.30 18.50
C SER A 136 -4.22 50.74 19.03
N ARG A 137 -3.68 50.94 20.23
CA ARG A 137 -3.56 52.25 20.89
C ARG A 137 -2.12 52.80 20.83
N ALA A 138 -2.00 54.12 20.93
CA ALA A 138 -0.70 54.77 21.02
C ALA A 138 0.09 54.25 22.25
N PRO A 139 1.42 54.03 22.15
CA PRO A 139 2.29 54.37 21.02
C PRO A 139 2.44 53.24 19.97
N TRP A 140 1.63 52.18 20.03
CA TRP A 140 1.76 50.97 19.20
C TRP A 140 0.91 50.98 17.93
N THR A 141 -0.03 51.94 17.82
CA THR A 141 -0.87 52.10 16.63
C THR A 141 0.00 52.23 15.38
N GLY A 142 -0.22 51.34 14.41
CA GLY A 142 0.53 51.32 13.14
C GLY A 142 1.86 50.57 13.17
N THR A 143 2.30 50.05 14.33
CA THR A 143 3.51 49.22 14.44
C THR A 143 3.34 47.86 13.75
N PHE A 144 2.15 47.27 13.86
CA PHE A 144 1.76 46.02 13.21
C PHE A 144 0.56 46.26 12.31
N THR A 145 0.52 45.62 11.14
CA THR A 145 -0.69 45.59 10.30
C THR A 145 -1.76 44.71 10.94
N ALA A 146 -3.02 44.85 10.51
CA ALA A 146 -4.12 44.02 11.00
C ALA A 146 -3.85 42.50 10.85
N ALA A 147 -3.16 42.10 9.78
CA ALA A 147 -2.76 40.71 9.55
C ALA A 147 -1.59 40.25 10.44
N GLN A 148 -0.72 41.17 10.89
CA GLN A 148 0.45 40.88 11.72
C GLN A 148 0.15 40.89 13.22
N THR A 149 -0.88 41.61 13.66
CA THR A 149 -1.20 41.77 15.08
C THR A 149 -1.47 40.43 15.79
N PRO A 150 -2.27 39.49 15.25
CA PRO A 150 -2.48 38.18 15.89
C PRO A 150 -1.18 37.39 16.03
N VAL A 151 -0.35 37.42 14.99
CA VAL A 151 0.96 36.76 14.91
C VAL A 151 1.91 37.30 15.98
N ALA A 152 2.03 38.63 16.09
CA ALA A 152 2.90 39.27 17.07
C ALA A 152 2.47 38.95 18.51
N VAL A 153 1.16 38.97 18.79
CA VAL A 153 0.62 38.61 20.10
C VAL A 153 0.93 37.15 20.45
N ALA A 154 0.72 36.22 19.51
CA ALA A 154 1.05 34.81 19.71
C ALA A 154 2.54 34.60 20.03
N LEU A 155 3.44 35.28 19.29
CA LEU A 155 4.89 35.20 19.53
C LEU A 155 5.30 35.75 20.90
N LEU A 156 4.71 36.86 21.34
CA LEU A 156 5.00 37.47 22.65
C LEU A 156 4.44 36.64 23.82
N ARG A 157 3.36 35.87 23.61
CA ARG A 157 2.80 34.92 24.58
C ARG A 157 3.55 33.59 24.62
N ALA A 158 4.09 33.13 23.50
CA ALA A 158 4.71 31.82 23.33
C ALA A 158 5.78 31.48 24.37
N GLY A 159 6.61 32.46 24.77
CA GLY A 159 7.63 32.28 25.79
C GLY A 159 7.05 31.91 27.16
N LEU A 160 5.92 32.52 27.53
CA LEU A 160 5.24 32.23 28.80
C LEU A 160 4.60 30.84 28.77
N VAL A 161 3.86 30.51 27.71
CA VAL A 161 3.18 29.20 27.57
C VAL A 161 4.19 28.06 27.66
N ARG A 162 5.28 28.13 26.89
CA ARG A 162 6.34 27.10 26.91
C ARG A 162 7.02 26.97 28.26
N ARG A 163 7.31 28.11 28.90
CA ARG A 163 7.95 28.13 30.22
C ARG A 163 7.06 27.47 31.26
N LEU A 164 5.79 27.85 31.35
CA LEU A 164 4.85 27.28 32.32
C LEU A 164 4.59 25.79 32.05
N ALA A 165 4.44 25.39 30.78
CA ALA A 165 4.27 24.00 30.40
C ALA A 165 5.49 23.11 30.73
N HIS A 166 6.66 23.71 30.97
CA HIS A 166 7.88 23.00 31.38
C HIS A 166 8.08 23.05 32.90
N GLU A 167 8.06 24.25 33.49
CA GLU A 167 8.28 24.46 34.92
C GLU A 167 7.17 23.86 35.80
N LEU A 168 5.94 23.74 35.28
CA LEU A 168 4.77 23.23 36.00
C LEU A 168 4.22 21.96 35.36
N THR A 169 5.09 21.13 34.77
CA THR A 169 4.70 19.88 34.11
C THR A 169 3.89 18.97 35.04
N ASP A 170 4.29 18.84 36.31
CA ASP A 170 3.60 17.98 37.28
C ASP A 170 2.17 18.48 37.57
N VAL A 171 1.97 19.79 37.70
CA VAL A 171 0.64 20.39 37.92
C VAL A 171 -0.29 20.13 36.73
N VAL A 172 0.25 20.24 35.51
CA VAL A 172 -0.51 19.93 34.29
C VAL A 172 -0.85 18.43 34.23
N ALA A 173 0.12 17.57 34.56
CA ALA A 173 -0.06 16.13 34.60
C ALA A 173 -1.16 15.73 35.61
N ASP A 174 -1.11 16.26 36.82
CA ASP A 174 -2.09 15.99 37.88
C ASP A 174 -3.51 16.42 37.46
N ALA A 175 -3.66 17.59 36.85
CA ALA A 175 -4.95 18.07 36.35
C ALA A 175 -5.52 17.16 35.24
N VAL A 176 -4.67 16.66 34.34
CA VAL A 176 -5.10 15.70 33.31
C VAL A 176 -5.49 14.35 33.92
N ASP A 177 -4.73 13.87 34.92
CA ASP A 177 -5.02 12.62 35.63
C ASP A 177 -6.33 12.68 36.41
N ALA A 178 -6.57 13.78 37.12
CA ALA A 178 -7.78 13.98 37.90
C ALA A 178 -9.04 13.83 37.04
N GLN A 179 -8.98 14.27 35.77
CA GLN A 179 -10.12 14.19 34.86
C GLN A 179 -10.24 12.83 34.14
N ARG A 180 -9.21 11.98 34.16
CA ARG A 180 -9.21 10.70 33.43
C ARG A 180 -10.34 9.76 33.83
N THR A 181 -10.67 9.72 35.12
CA THR A 181 -11.67 8.83 35.72
C THR A 181 -13.09 9.41 35.78
N THR A 182 -13.27 10.67 35.38
CA THR A 182 -14.54 11.41 35.53
C THR A 182 -15.61 11.08 34.48
N GLY A 183 -15.33 10.15 33.55
CA GLY A 183 -16.24 9.77 32.45
C GLY A 183 -16.37 10.86 31.37
N GLY A 184 -17.14 10.59 30.32
CA GLY A 184 -17.31 11.48 29.17
C GLY A 184 -16.23 11.32 28.08
N SER A 185 -16.37 12.09 27.00
CA SER A 185 -15.43 12.09 25.87
C SER A 185 -14.06 12.65 26.25
N VAL A 186 -13.04 12.39 25.42
CA VAL A 186 -11.70 12.98 25.60
C VAL A 186 -11.77 14.50 25.60
N ALA A 187 -12.50 15.09 24.65
CA ALA A 187 -12.66 16.54 24.55
C ALA A 187 -13.30 17.17 25.81
N GLU A 188 -14.30 16.49 26.39
CA GLU A 188 -14.94 16.93 27.63
C GLU A 188 -13.99 16.85 28.83
N ARG A 189 -13.16 15.80 28.91
CA ARG A 189 -12.14 15.66 29.97
C ARG A 189 -11.05 16.72 29.84
N ASP A 190 -10.57 16.96 28.61
CA ASP A 190 -9.56 17.98 28.33
C ASP A 190 -10.08 19.39 28.68
N ALA A 191 -11.34 19.70 28.38
CA ALA A 191 -11.97 20.97 28.73
C ALA A 191 -12.08 21.18 30.25
N ARG A 192 -12.36 20.12 31.02
CA ARG A 192 -12.37 20.17 32.49
C ARG A 192 -10.96 20.39 33.05
N ALA A 193 -9.96 19.69 32.53
CA ALA A 193 -8.57 19.87 32.95
C ALA A 193 -8.08 21.30 32.66
N ALA A 194 -8.47 21.86 31.51
CA ALA A 194 -8.16 23.26 31.18
C ALA A 194 -8.84 24.24 32.14
N THR A 195 -10.08 23.95 32.57
CA THR A 195 -10.82 24.76 33.55
C THR A 195 -10.15 24.73 34.93
N GLU A 196 -9.66 23.57 35.36
CA GLU A 196 -8.93 23.41 36.61
C GLU A 196 -7.60 24.20 36.58
N LEU A 197 -6.85 24.08 35.49
CA LEU A 197 -5.60 24.81 35.28
C LEU A 197 -5.79 26.33 35.20
N ALA A 198 -6.96 26.82 34.79
CA ALA A 198 -7.25 28.26 34.71
C ALA A 198 -7.16 28.98 36.07
N VAL A 199 -7.31 28.24 37.18
CA VAL A 199 -7.20 28.79 38.54
C VAL A 199 -5.74 29.02 38.94
N VAL A 200 -4.81 28.27 38.36
CA VAL A 200 -3.40 28.21 38.76
C VAL A 200 -2.48 28.88 37.73
N LEU A 201 -2.82 28.78 36.44
CA LEU A 201 -1.98 29.25 35.34
C LEU A 201 -2.53 30.54 34.73
N PRO A 202 -1.70 31.60 34.53
CA PRO A 202 -2.09 32.84 33.87
C PRO A 202 -2.09 32.69 32.33
N LEU A 203 -2.80 31.67 31.85
CA LEU A 203 -2.93 31.31 30.44
C LEU A 203 -4.36 31.58 29.95
N TRP A 204 -4.48 31.90 28.67
CA TRP A 204 -5.79 32.07 28.02
C TRP A 204 -6.45 30.71 27.78
N PRO A 205 -7.78 30.65 27.60
CA PRO A 205 -8.50 29.39 27.39
C PRO A 205 -7.89 28.48 26.29
N ASP A 206 -7.55 29.05 25.14
CA ASP A 206 -6.95 28.29 24.03
C ASP A 206 -5.54 27.78 24.36
N GLU A 207 -4.77 28.54 25.15
CA GLU A 207 -3.43 28.15 25.60
C GLU A 207 -3.50 27.04 26.66
N LEU A 208 -4.47 27.12 27.57
CA LEU A 208 -4.75 26.06 28.56
C LEU A 208 -5.14 24.76 27.87
N ALA A 209 -6.06 24.83 26.91
CA ALA A 209 -6.44 23.69 26.10
C ALA A 209 -5.23 23.10 25.34
N ALA A 210 -4.33 23.95 24.83
CA ALA A 210 -3.12 23.52 24.16
C ALA A 210 -2.13 22.79 25.10
N VAL A 211 -1.97 23.28 26.34
CA VAL A 211 -1.11 22.66 27.35
C VAL A 211 -1.67 21.30 27.80
N VAL A 212 -2.98 21.19 27.99
CA VAL A 212 -3.67 19.93 28.28
C VAL A 212 -3.49 18.93 27.13
N ARG A 213 -3.73 19.35 25.89
CA ARG A 213 -3.53 18.51 24.71
C ARG A 213 -2.09 18.01 24.61
N ARG A 214 -1.10 18.87 24.86
CA ARG A 214 0.32 18.48 24.89
C ARG A 214 0.58 17.37 25.91
N GLU A 215 0.06 17.51 27.12
CA GLU A 215 0.27 16.52 28.18
C GLU A 215 -0.43 15.19 27.86
N ARG A 216 -1.65 15.23 27.32
CA ARG A 216 -2.33 14.03 26.80
C ARG A 216 -1.47 13.30 25.77
N ARG A 217 -0.89 14.02 24.82
CA ARG A 217 -0.02 13.43 23.77
C ARG A 217 1.22 12.77 24.35
N ARG A 218 1.87 13.42 25.32
CA ARG A 218 3.03 12.84 26.04
C ARG A 218 2.66 11.48 26.63
N ARG A 219 1.46 11.37 27.20
CA ARG A 219 0.94 10.12 27.79
C ARG A 219 0.55 9.08 26.76
N SER A 220 -0.11 9.48 25.67
CA SER A 220 -0.43 8.57 24.56
C SER A 220 0.85 7.97 23.96
N ALA A 221 1.89 8.80 23.78
CA ALA A 221 3.20 8.34 23.31
C ALA A 221 3.88 7.40 24.31
N ALA A 222 3.86 7.70 25.61
CA ALA A 222 4.40 6.81 26.63
C ALA A 222 3.67 5.46 26.66
N ALA A 223 2.33 5.47 26.60
CA ALA A 223 1.52 4.25 26.57
C ALA A 223 1.75 3.41 25.29
N MET A 224 1.98 4.06 24.14
CA MET A 224 2.40 3.37 22.91
C MET A 224 3.79 2.73 23.10
N LEU A 225 4.77 3.48 23.61
CA LEU A 225 6.14 2.99 23.82
C LEU A 225 6.19 1.82 24.80
N ASP A 226 5.42 1.88 25.88
CA ASP A 226 5.28 0.79 26.87
C ASP A 226 4.70 -0.50 26.25
N ARG A 227 4.05 -0.38 25.08
CA ARG A 227 3.40 -1.49 24.36
C ARG A 227 4.00 -1.74 22.98
N LEU A 228 5.13 -1.11 22.65
CA LEU A 228 5.70 -1.16 21.30
C LEU A 228 5.96 -2.60 20.86
N ASP A 229 6.57 -3.43 21.70
CA ASP A 229 6.84 -4.84 21.37
C ASP A 229 5.54 -5.62 21.07
N ALA A 230 4.46 -5.35 21.79
CA ALA A 230 3.17 -5.99 21.56
C ALA A 230 2.51 -5.52 20.26
N ILE A 231 2.61 -4.23 19.95
CA ILE A 231 2.16 -3.63 18.68
C ILE A 231 2.91 -4.27 17.51
N LEU A 232 4.24 -4.35 17.60
CA LEU A 232 5.09 -4.95 16.56
C LEU A 232 4.79 -6.44 16.34
N ALA A 233 4.38 -7.16 17.40
CA ALA A 233 4.05 -8.58 17.33
C ALA A 233 2.59 -8.87 16.92
N ALA A 234 1.73 -7.86 16.79
CA ALA A 234 0.29 -8.01 16.56
C ALA A 234 -0.07 -8.32 15.09
N THR A 235 0.49 -9.39 14.54
CA THR A 235 0.35 -9.76 13.12
C THR A 235 -0.93 -10.52 12.77
N THR A 236 -1.83 -10.75 13.74
CA THR A 236 -3.09 -11.49 13.55
C THR A 236 -4.28 -10.72 14.11
N ALA A 237 -5.48 -10.93 13.54
CA ALA A 237 -6.67 -10.19 13.95
C ALA A 237 -7.00 -10.32 15.45
N PRO A 238 -6.88 -11.52 16.07
CA PRO A 238 -7.06 -11.65 17.52
C PRO A 238 -6.02 -10.85 18.32
N ALA A 239 -4.73 -10.92 17.94
CA ALA A 239 -3.66 -10.20 18.63
C ALA A 239 -3.84 -8.67 18.52
N ALA A 240 -4.14 -8.18 17.32
CA ALA A 240 -4.41 -6.76 17.08
C ALA A 240 -5.60 -6.26 17.90
N THR A 241 -6.66 -7.06 18.04
CA THR A 241 -7.83 -6.71 18.87
C THR A 241 -7.46 -6.57 20.34
N VAL A 242 -6.63 -7.47 20.87
CA VAL A 242 -6.14 -7.40 22.26
C VAL A 242 -5.31 -6.14 22.48
N VAL A 243 -4.32 -5.88 21.62
CA VAL A 243 -3.45 -4.70 21.76
C VAL A 243 -4.24 -3.39 21.67
N ARG A 244 -5.21 -3.31 20.75
CA ARG A 244 -6.12 -2.16 20.64
C ARG A 244 -6.91 -1.92 21.93
N ALA A 245 -7.42 -2.98 22.57
CA ALA A 245 -8.13 -2.87 23.83
C ALA A 245 -7.20 -2.46 25.00
N GLU A 246 -5.95 -2.93 25.02
CA GLU A 246 -4.95 -2.50 26.01
C GLU A 246 -4.60 -1.03 25.87
N LEU A 247 -4.39 -0.53 24.64
CA LEU A 247 -4.12 0.88 24.36
C LEU A 247 -5.31 1.78 24.73
N ALA A 248 -6.54 1.35 24.43
CA ALA A 248 -7.75 2.05 24.87
C ALA A 248 -7.86 2.10 26.41
N THR A 249 -7.51 1.01 27.11
CA THR A 249 -7.44 0.97 28.58
C THR A 249 -6.34 1.92 29.10
N ALA A 250 -5.24 2.05 28.37
CA ALA A 250 -4.18 3.01 28.63
C ALA A 250 -4.59 4.48 28.38
N GLY A 251 -5.81 4.71 27.88
CA GLY A 251 -6.44 6.03 27.82
C GLY A 251 -6.38 6.69 26.44
N LEU A 252 -5.91 5.98 25.42
CA LEU A 252 -5.90 6.46 24.04
C LEU A 252 -7.33 6.50 23.47
N SER A 253 -7.62 7.54 22.69
CA SER A 253 -8.81 7.61 21.83
C SER A 253 -8.74 6.60 20.68
N PRO A 254 -9.87 6.29 20.02
CA PRO A 254 -9.87 5.40 18.85
C PRO A 254 -8.86 5.80 17.77
N ASP A 255 -8.78 7.09 17.44
CA ASP A 255 -7.83 7.60 16.44
C ASP A 255 -6.37 7.42 16.88
N GLU A 256 -6.08 7.68 18.16
CA GLU A 256 -4.73 7.45 18.72
C GLU A 256 -4.36 5.96 18.74
N VAL A 257 -5.34 5.08 18.96
CA VAL A 257 -5.13 3.62 18.87
C VAL A 257 -4.81 3.21 17.43
N ASP A 258 -5.54 3.72 16.44
CA ASP A 258 -5.26 3.43 15.03
C ASP A 258 -3.85 3.88 14.62
N LEU A 259 -3.47 5.10 15.01
CA LEU A 259 -2.13 5.64 14.76
C LEU A 259 -1.03 4.85 15.48
N ALA A 260 -1.25 4.45 16.73
CA ALA A 260 -0.31 3.62 17.49
C ALA A 260 -0.12 2.25 16.81
N MET A 261 -1.20 1.64 16.32
CA MET A 261 -1.13 0.35 15.60
C MET A 261 -0.38 0.46 14.27
N ALA A 262 -0.33 1.65 13.65
CA ALA A 262 0.46 1.92 12.46
C ALA A 262 1.99 1.93 12.71
N ALA A 263 2.46 1.85 13.96
CA ALA A 263 3.88 1.65 14.25
C ALA A 263 4.39 0.25 13.85
N ALA A 264 3.48 -0.73 13.67
CA ALA A 264 3.84 -2.04 13.14
C ALA A 264 4.36 -1.91 11.70
N PRO A 265 5.47 -2.56 11.31
CA PRO A 265 5.98 -2.48 9.95
C PRO A 265 4.97 -2.95 8.91
N VAL A 266 4.10 -3.89 9.28
CA VAL A 266 2.99 -4.39 8.45
C VAL A 266 1.74 -4.40 9.32
N PRO A 267 1.03 -3.27 9.45
CA PRO A 267 -0.20 -3.23 10.22
C PRO A 267 -1.26 -4.10 9.55
N LEU A 268 -1.93 -4.93 10.33
CA LEU A 268 -2.88 -5.90 9.80
C LEU A 268 -4.09 -5.19 9.16
N GLY A 269 -4.36 -5.51 7.91
CA GLY A 269 -5.55 -5.05 7.19
C GLY A 269 -5.52 -3.57 6.83
N VAL A 270 -4.36 -2.91 6.98
CA VAL A 270 -4.16 -1.51 6.61
C VAL A 270 -3.67 -1.43 5.18
N VAL A 271 -4.31 -0.59 4.38
CA VAL A 271 -3.84 -0.17 3.06
C VAL A 271 -3.21 1.22 3.14
N PRO A 272 -2.36 1.63 2.17
CA PRO A 272 -1.73 2.95 2.18
C PRO A 272 -2.72 4.10 2.42
N GLU A 273 -3.90 4.02 1.81
CA GLU A 273 -4.96 5.03 1.83
C GLU A 273 -5.62 5.17 3.21
N ASP A 274 -5.60 4.13 4.07
CA ASP A 274 -6.12 4.23 5.45
C ASP A 274 -5.27 5.18 6.31
N LEU A 275 -4.02 5.39 5.90
CA LEU A 275 -3.05 6.29 6.50
C LEU A 275 -3.04 7.66 5.80
N GLU A 276 -4.04 7.95 4.98
CA GLU A 276 -4.23 9.21 4.27
C GLU A 276 -5.57 9.85 4.66
N GLU A 277 -5.60 11.17 4.66
CA GLU A 277 -6.81 11.97 4.76
C GLU A 277 -7.57 11.93 3.43
N THR A 278 -8.81 12.39 3.42
CA THR A 278 -9.65 12.38 2.20
C THR A 278 -9.07 13.20 1.05
N ASP A 279 -8.19 14.16 1.34
CA ASP A 279 -7.48 14.99 0.36
C ASP A 279 -6.10 14.41 -0.03
N GLY A 280 -5.74 13.22 0.47
CA GLY A 280 -4.47 12.54 0.20
C GLY A 280 -3.33 12.95 1.14
N ALA A 281 -3.56 13.83 2.12
CA ALA A 281 -2.53 14.20 3.10
C ALA A 281 -2.21 13.01 4.03
N SER A 282 -0.93 12.75 4.31
CA SER A 282 -0.55 11.63 5.17
C SER A 282 -0.99 11.84 6.63
N ARG A 283 -1.74 10.89 7.19
CA ARG A 283 -2.13 10.80 8.61
C ARG A 283 -1.00 10.34 9.51
N VAL A 284 0.18 10.00 8.99
CA VAL A 284 1.37 9.62 9.79
C VAL A 284 2.58 10.28 9.18
N TRP A 285 3.47 10.84 10.02
CA TRP A 285 4.71 11.48 9.58
C TRP A 285 5.92 11.07 10.44
N PRO A 286 7.06 10.66 9.84
CA PRO A 286 7.25 10.37 8.41
C PRO A 286 6.20 9.40 7.84
N PRO A 287 5.92 9.46 6.53
CA PRO A 287 4.94 8.57 5.91
C PRO A 287 5.30 7.13 6.23
N HIS A 288 4.28 6.32 6.49
CA HIS A 288 4.53 4.92 6.78
C HIS A 288 5.20 4.26 5.56
N PRO A 289 6.10 3.28 5.72
CA PRO A 289 6.72 2.62 4.56
C PRO A 289 5.72 2.01 3.58
N LEU A 290 4.50 1.67 4.03
CA LEU A 290 3.39 1.32 3.12
C LEU A 290 3.07 2.44 2.13
N GLN A 291 2.96 3.68 2.60
CA GLN A 291 2.69 4.85 1.74
C GLN A 291 3.90 5.20 0.87
N ALA A 292 5.12 4.98 1.37
CA ALA A 292 6.34 5.40 0.69
C ALA A 292 6.91 4.37 -0.30
N LEU A 293 6.68 3.07 -0.07
CA LEU A 293 7.35 1.99 -0.82
C LEU A 293 6.38 1.12 -1.62
N THR A 294 5.07 1.29 -1.44
CA THR A 294 4.07 0.61 -2.27
C THR A 294 3.69 1.52 -3.42
N CYS A 295 3.35 0.92 -4.56
CA CYS A 295 2.86 1.64 -5.73
C CYS A 295 1.74 0.84 -6.38
N GLU A 296 0.94 1.53 -7.18
CA GLU A 296 -0.04 0.90 -8.08
C GLU A 296 0.66 -0.07 -9.05
N PRO A 297 -0.06 -1.06 -9.61
CA PRO A 297 0.54 -2.05 -10.48
C PRO A 297 1.03 -1.41 -11.77
N VAL A 298 2.30 -1.64 -12.11
CA VAL A 298 2.95 -1.14 -13.34
C VAL A 298 3.40 -2.29 -14.23
N THR A 299 3.74 -3.44 -13.64
CA THR A 299 4.21 -4.60 -14.39
C THR A 299 3.14 -5.70 -14.46
N ASP A 300 3.27 -6.59 -15.44
CA ASP A 300 2.47 -7.82 -15.55
C ASP A 300 2.41 -8.60 -14.21
N ALA A 301 3.55 -8.70 -13.53
CA ALA A 301 3.65 -9.39 -12.25
C ALA A 301 2.86 -8.68 -11.13
N ASP A 302 2.74 -7.36 -11.20
CA ASP A 302 1.99 -6.56 -10.24
C ASP A 302 0.49 -6.74 -10.42
N TYR A 303 -0.01 -6.74 -11.66
CA TYR A 303 -1.43 -7.03 -11.93
C TYR A 303 -1.81 -8.44 -11.45
N ALA A 304 -0.96 -9.44 -11.73
CA ALA A 304 -1.17 -10.78 -11.21
C ALA A 304 -1.14 -10.81 -9.67
N ARG A 305 -0.27 -10.02 -9.02
CA ARG A 305 -0.19 -9.89 -7.56
C ARG A 305 -1.45 -9.28 -6.97
N ARG A 306 -1.93 -8.16 -7.51
CA ARG A 306 -3.19 -7.54 -7.08
C ARG A 306 -4.37 -8.48 -7.29
N ALA A 307 -4.45 -9.19 -8.42
CA ALA A 307 -5.51 -10.18 -8.66
C ALA A 307 -5.58 -11.27 -7.57
N ARG A 308 -4.44 -11.71 -7.02
CA ARG A 308 -4.39 -12.69 -5.92
C ARG A 308 -4.93 -12.18 -4.59
N THR A 309 -5.05 -10.87 -4.40
CA THR A 309 -5.67 -10.31 -3.20
C THR A 309 -7.18 -10.56 -3.15
N HIS A 310 -7.79 -10.93 -4.29
CA HIS A 310 -9.20 -11.31 -4.33
C HIS A 310 -9.40 -12.65 -3.58
N PRO A 311 -10.35 -12.74 -2.63
CA PRO A 311 -10.44 -13.86 -1.69
C PRO A 311 -10.77 -15.22 -2.34
N GLN A 312 -11.27 -15.22 -3.58
CA GLN A 312 -11.58 -16.44 -4.33
C GLN A 312 -10.51 -16.83 -5.37
N VAL A 313 -9.41 -16.08 -5.47
CA VAL A 313 -8.31 -16.40 -6.40
C VAL A 313 -7.26 -17.23 -5.65
N LEU A 314 -6.94 -18.42 -6.19
CA LEU A 314 -5.89 -19.30 -5.65
C LEU A 314 -4.52 -18.97 -6.25
N ARG A 315 -4.48 -18.81 -7.57
CA ARG A 315 -3.28 -18.48 -8.36
C ARG A 315 -3.66 -17.49 -9.46
N ALA A 316 -2.73 -16.61 -9.83
CA ALA A 316 -2.94 -15.70 -10.95
C ALA A 316 -1.64 -15.49 -11.72
N TRP A 317 -1.76 -15.34 -13.04
CA TRP A 317 -0.67 -15.03 -13.96
C TRP A 317 -1.10 -13.90 -14.87
N ALA A 318 -0.16 -13.08 -15.29
CA ALA A 318 -0.36 -12.12 -16.36
C ALA A 318 0.31 -12.66 -17.63
N VAL A 319 -0.48 -12.78 -18.68
CA VAL A 319 -0.01 -13.16 -20.01
C VAL A 319 0.03 -11.89 -20.85
N PRO A 320 1.19 -11.54 -21.44
CA PRO A 320 1.30 -10.40 -22.35
C PRO A 320 0.36 -10.59 -23.54
N GLY A 321 -0.35 -9.53 -23.87
CA GLY A 321 -1.31 -9.50 -24.95
C GLY A 321 -2.70 -9.98 -24.56
N ARG A 322 -3.61 -9.83 -25.52
CA ARG A 322 -4.95 -10.37 -25.43
C ARG A 322 -5.00 -11.83 -25.90
N LEU A 323 -5.55 -12.71 -25.08
CA LEU A 323 -5.74 -14.12 -25.46
C LEU A 323 -6.71 -14.27 -26.63
N VAL A 324 -6.38 -15.19 -27.54
CA VAL A 324 -7.16 -15.43 -28.76
C VAL A 324 -8.55 -15.92 -28.39
N GLY A 325 -9.57 -15.24 -28.92
CA GLY A 325 -10.96 -15.63 -28.73
C GLY A 325 -11.55 -15.21 -27.38
N ILE A 326 -10.84 -14.43 -26.57
CA ILE A 326 -11.26 -14.06 -25.21
C ILE A 326 -11.46 -12.54 -25.07
N GLY A 327 -12.66 -12.19 -24.58
CA GLY A 327 -13.13 -10.90 -24.10
C GLY A 327 -12.24 -10.34 -23.00
N TRP A 328 -12.24 -9.02 -22.79
CA TRP A 328 -11.58 -8.47 -21.60
C TRP A 328 -12.24 -8.96 -20.30
N ASP A 329 -13.56 -9.24 -20.33
CA ASP A 329 -14.35 -9.80 -19.22
C ASP A 329 -14.37 -11.35 -19.21
N GLY A 330 -13.54 -11.99 -20.04
CA GLY A 330 -13.44 -13.44 -20.17
C GLY A 330 -14.52 -14.09 -21.05
N ARG A 331 -15.45 -13.32 -21.64
CA ARG A 331 -16.46 -13.88 -22.57
C ARG A 331 -15.84 -14.23 -23.93
N PRO A 332 -16.32 -15.26 -24.65
CA PRO A 332 -15.82 -15.55 -25.99
C PRO A 332 -16.02 -14.37 -26.95
N GLN A 333 -14.99 -14.03 -27.74
CA GLN A 333 -15.07 -12.99 -28.78
C GLN A 333 -14.48 -13.47 -30.10
N ALA A 334 -15.08 -13.06 -31.23
CA ALA A 334 -14.74 -13.58 -32.54
C ALA A 334 -13.41 -13.07 -33.12
N ILE A 335 -12.89 -11.94 -32.62
CA ILE A 335 -11.69 -11.28 -33.15
C ILE A 335 -10.75 -11.00 -31.98
N ALA A 336 -9.54 -11.55 -32.05
CA ALA A 336 -8.42 -11.11 -31.23
C ALA A 336 -7.48 -10.32 -32.13
N VAL A 337 -7.42 -9.00 -31.94
CA VAL A 337 -6.30 -8.20 -32.45
C VAL A 337 -5.35 -8.02 -31.28
N PRO A 338 -4.13 -8.57 -31.32
CA PRO A 338 -3.13 -8.24 -30.33
C PRO A 338 -2.86 -6.74 -30.41
N THR A 339 -3.19 -6.00 -29.36
CA THR A 339 -2.84 -4.59 -29.20
C THR A 339 -1.61 -4.50 -28.29
N ALA A 340 -0.62 -3.71 -28.70
CA ALA A 340 0.52 -3.41 -27.83
C ALA A 340 0.00 -2.75 -26.54
N GLY A 341 0.50 -3.19 -25.37
CA GLY A 341 0.00 -2.75 -24.07
C GLY A 341 -1.19 -3.54 -23.52
N SER A 342 -1.69 -4.56 -24.22
CA SER A 342 -2.71 -5.45 -23.65
C SER A 342 -2.12 -6.52 -22.74
N VAL A 343 -2.82 -6.87 -21.66
CA VAL A 343 -2.48 -7.92 -20.69
C VAL A 343 -3.71 -8.74 -20.38
N THR A 344 -3.58 -10.06 -20.36
CA THR A 344 -4.65 -10.95 -19.91
C THR A 344 -4.26 -11.63 -18.60
N LEU A 345 -5.05 -11.39 -17.56
CA LEU A 345 -4.97 -12.09 -16.29
C LEU A 345 -5.60 -13.48 -16.41
N VAL A 346 -4.79 -14.52 -16.29
CA VAL A 346 -5.26 -15.90 -16.15
C VAL A 346 -5.39 -16.18 -14.66
N VAL A 347 -6.60 -16.47 -14.19
CA VAL A 347 -6.86 -16.71 -12.78
C VAL A 347 -7.40 -18.10 -12.50
N GLU A 348 -6.81 -18.76 -11.52
CA GLU A 348 -7.36 -19.98 -10.95
C GLU A 348 -8.26 -19.61 -9.78
N ARG A 349 -9.55 -19.94 -9.91
CA ARG A 349 -10.52 -19.75 -8.85
C ARG A 349 -10.48 -20.93 -7.88
N MET A 350 -10.57 -20.66 -6.58
CA MET A 350 -10.75 -21.72 -5.60
C MET A 350 -12.04 -22.51 -5.84
N SER A 351 -12.03 -23.78 -5.47
CA SER A 351 -13.25 -24.59 -5.42
C SER A 351 -14.27 -23.97 -4.48
N ARG A 352 -15.55 -23.98 -4.90
CA ARG A 352 -16.66 -23.53 -4.05
C ARG A 352 -16.64 -24.33 -2.73
N PRO A 353 -16.57 -23.68 -1.56
CA PRO A 353 -16.68 -24.38 -0.29
C PRO A 353 -18.03 -25.11 -0.20
N PRO A 354 -18.07 -26.32 0.39
CA PRO A 354 -19.30 -27.11 0.47
C PRO A 354 -20.41 -26.38 1.25
N GLU A 355 -20.04 -25.52 2.20
CA GLU A 355 -20.94 -24.72 3.03
C GLU A 355 -21.67 -23.60 2.25
N VAL A 356 -21.13 -23.14 1.12
CA VAL A 356 -21.64 -21.98 0.39
C VAL A 356 -22.62 -22.46 -0.69
N PRO A 357 -23.90 -22.03 -0.68
CA PRO A 357 -24.87 -22.44 -1.71
C PRO A 357 -24.43 -22.07 -3.12
N ALA A 358 -24.70 -22.93 -4.11
CA ALA A 358 -24.30 -22.69 -5.50
C ALA A 358 -24.89 -21.39 -6.07
N ALA A 359 -26.11 -21.03 -5.67
CA ALA A 359 -26.77 -19.78 -6.07
C ALA A 359 -26.08 -18.52 -5.51
N SER A 360 -25.35 -18.64 -4.40
CA SER A 360 -24.58 -17.56 -3.77
C SER A 360 -23.14 -17.49 -4.28
N TRP A 361 -22.71 -18.46 -5.10
CA TRP A 361 -21.38 -18.48 -5.70
C TRP A 361 -21.41 -17.64 -6.98
N ALA A 362 -20.60 -16.58 -7.04
CA ALA A 362 -20.60 -15.66 -8.17
C ALA A 362 -20.42 -16.40 -9.50
N THR A 363 -21.20 -16.02 -10.52
CA THR A 363 -21.02 -16.55 -11.89
C THR A 363 -19.65 -16.15 -12.42
N THR A 364 -19.12 -16.90 -13.39
CA THR A 364 -17.78 -16.61 -13.96
C THR A 364 -17.62 -15.15 -14.41
N PRO A 365 -18.56 -14.53 -15.15
CA PRO A 365 -18.40 -13.13 -15.54
C PRO A 365 -18.33 -12.18 -14.35
N VAL A 366 -19.20 -12.35 -13.35
CA VAL A 366 -19.21 -11.50 -12.14
C VAL A 366 -17.88 -11.65 -11.39
N PHE A 367 -17.43 -12.89 -11.20
CA PHE A 367 -16.14 -13.17 -10.57
C PHE A 367 -14.97 -12.52 -11.32
N LEU A 368 -14.91 -12.62 -12.65
CA LEU A 368 -13.81 -12.04 -13.43
C LEU A 368 -13.84 -10.50 -13.41
N THR A 369 -15.02 -9.88 -13.42
CA THR A 369 -15.16 -8.43 -13.22
C THR A 369 -14.70 -8.00 -11.83
N ASP A 370 -15.06 -8.75 -10.78
CA ASP A 370 -14.62 -8.45 -9.42
C ASP A 370 -13.10 -8.61 -9.26
N VAL A 371 -12.51 -9.65 -9.87
CA VAL A 371 -11.05 -9.83 -9.95
C VAL A 371 -10.38 -8.66 -10.66
N LEU A 372 -10.94 -8.18 -11.77
CA LEU A 372 -10.41 -7.01 -12.48
C LEU A 372 -10.51 -5.76 -11.61
N ARG A 373 -11.61 -5.55 -10.88
CA ARG A 373 -11.77 -4.42 -9.95
C ARG A 373 -10.72 -4.47 -8.85
N THR A 374 -10.40 -5.67 -8.35
CA THR A 374 -9.31 -5.87 -7.39
C THR A 374 -7.93 -5.64 -8.02
N ALA A 375 -7.74 -6.02 -9.28
CA ALA A 375 -6.44 -5.95 -9.96
C ALA A 375 -6.09 -4.53 -10.44
N VAL A 376 -7.09 -3.77 -10.90
CA VAL A 376 -6.91 -2.53 -11.66
C VAL A 376 -7.58 -1.33 -10.97
N GLY A 377 -8.60 -1.54 -10.14
CA GLY A 377 -9.30 -0.46 -9.44
C GLY A 377 -10.66 -0.09 -10.02
N THR A 378 -11.10 1.13 -9.75
CA THR A 378 -12.41 1.70 -10.17
C THR A 378 -12.52 1.94 -11.68
N GLU A 379 -11.38 1.94 -12.38
CA GLU A 379 -11.19 2.12 -13.82
C GLU A 379 -11.86 0.99 -14.62
N VAL A 380 -12.15 -0.14 -13.98
CA VAL A 380 -12.95 -1.22 -14.57
C VAL A 380 -14.39 -0.79 -14.83
N ASP A 381 -14.96 0.04 -13.97
CA ASP A 381 -16.33 0.53 -14.09
C ASP A 381 -16.38 1.88 -14.85
N GLN A 382 -15.28 2.64 -14.82
CA GLN A 382 -15.11 3.92 -15.52
C GLN A 382 -13.78 3.97 -16.29
N PRO A 383 -13.66 3.27 -17.43
CA PRO A 383 -12.40 3.28 -18.18
C PRO A 383 -12.04 4.68 -18.65
N HIS A 384 -10.75 5.00 -18.66
CA HIS A 384 -10.28 6.22 -19.30
C HIS A 384 -10.78 6.27 -20.75
N PRO A 385 -11.39 7.38 -21.18
CA PRO A 385 -11.94 7.49 -22.52
C PRO A 385 -10.84 7.18 -23.53
N THR A 386 -11.12 6.28 -24.47
CA THR A 386 -10.21 6.12 -25.60
C THR A 386 -10.19 7.44 -26.38
N TRP A 387 -9.11 7.70 -27.12
CA TRP A 387 -9.08 8.85 -28.05
C TRP A 387 -10.16 8.76 -29.16
N GLN A 388 -10.90 7.64 -29.22
CA GLN A 388 -12.08 7.46 -30.04
C GLN A 388 -13.32 7.70 -29.15
N ASP A 389 -14.16 8.66 -29.53
CA ASP A 389 -15.30 9.19 -28.75
C ASP A 389 -16.44 8.18 -28.48
N THR A 390 -16.26 6.89 -28.75
CA THR A 390 -17.26 5.84 -28.54
C THR A 390 -16.69 4.76 -27.61
N LEU A 391 -17.25 4.64 -26.41
CA LEU A 391 -16.98 3.55 -25.48
C LEU A 391 -17.93 2.38 -25.77
N ASP A 392 -17.42 1.27 -26.33
CA ASP A 392 -18.16 -0.01 -26.34
C ASP A 392 -18.04 -0.66 -24.95
N PRO A 393 -19.13 -1.16 -24.33
CA PRO A 393 -19.07 -1.96 -23.11
C PRO A 393 -18.10 -3.16 -23.19
N LEU A 394 -17.82 -3.65 -24.40
CA LEU A 394 -16.89 -4.74 -24.72
C LEU A 394 -15.46 -4.26 -25.04
N ASP A 395 -15.19 -2.96 -24.97
CA ASP A 395 -13.83 -2.43 -25.13
C ASP A 395 -12.99 -2.68 -23.87
N PRO A 396 -11.70 -3.04 -24.05
CA PRO A 396 -10.80 -3.32 -22.94
C PRO A 396 -10.68 -2.11 -22.00
N ARG A 397 -10.62 -2.39 -20.70
CA ARG A 397 -10.51 -1.37 -19.66
C ARG A 397 -9.08 -0.86 -19.62
N ARG A 398 -8.96 0.46 -19.67
CA ARG A 398 -7.68 1.14 -19.84
C ARG A 398 -7.18 1.77 -18.56
N MET A 399 -5.95 1.41 -18.20
CA MET A 399 -5.08 2.32 -17.42
C MET A 399 -4.40 3.29 -18.40
N ILE A 400 -3.44 4.09 -17.94
CA ILE A 400 -2.59 4.89 -18.84
C ILE A 400 -1.87 3.92 -19.80
N CYS A 401 -2.34 3.86 -21.05
CA CYS A 401 -1.79 3.06 -22.16
C CYS A 401 -1.93 1.52 -22.09
N ASP A 402 -2.40 0.93 -20.99
CA ASP A 402 -2.56 -0.52 -20.87
C ASP A 402 -4.02 -0.99 -21.01
N GLU A 403 -4.23 -2.17 -21.60
CA GLU A 403 -5.54 -2.81 -21.78
C GLU A 403 -5.61 -4.12 -20.99
N VAL A 404 -6.31 -4.14 -19.86
CA VAL A 404 -6.32 -5.31 -18.96
C VAL A 404 -7.61 -6.11 -19.07
N GLY A 405 -7.48 -7.41 -19.32
CA GLY A 405 -8.58 -8.38 -19.30
C GLY A 405 -8.32 -9.53 -18.34
N ALA A 406 -9.33 -10.38 -18.09
CA ALA A 406 -9.20 -11.56 -17.25
C ALA A 406 -9.92 -12.78 -17.83
N THR A 407 -9.40 -13.98 -17.56
CA THR A 407 -9.99 -15.26 -17.92
C THR A 407 -9.75 -16.31 -16.82
N LEU A 408 -10.58 -17.36 -16.80
CA LEU A 408 -10.32 -18.52 -15.96
C LEU A 408 -9.19 -19.37 -16.52
N LEU A 409 -8.38 -19.92 -15.63
CA LEU A 409 -7.46 -21.00 -15.91
C LEU A 409 -8.23 -22.21 -16.47
N LYS A 410 -7.83 -22.67 -17.65
CA LYS A 410 -8.38 -23.85 -18.29
C LYS A 410 -7.56 -25.09 -17.94
N VAL A 411 -8.25 -26.22 -18.00
CA VAL A 411 -7.63 -27.54 -17.94
C VAL A 411 -7.51 -28.10 -19.36
N CYS A 412 -6.30 -28.47 -19.74
CA CYS A 412 -5.99 -29.13 -21.00
C CYS A 412 -5.87 -30.63 -20.76
N PRO A 413 -6.85 -31.44 -21.18
CA PRO A 413 -6.77 -32.89 -21.00
C PRO A 413 -5.61 -33.46 -21.83
N VAL A 414 -4.71 -34.19 -21.16
CA VAL A 414 -3.52 -34.79 -21.75
C VAL A 414 -3.73 -36.28 -21.92
N VAL A 415 -3.56 -36.78 -23.13
CA VAL A 415 -3.60 -38.22 -23.43
C VAL A 415 -2.20 -38.70 -23.78
N LEU A 416 -1.75 -39.75 -23.08
CA LEU A 416 -0.46 -40.42 -23.32
C LEU A 416 -0.68 -41.69 -24.14
N GLN A 417 0.04 -41.82 -25.24
CA GLN A 417 0.06 -43.03 -26.06
C GLN A 417 1.50 -43.53 -26.17
N GLY A 418 1.72 -44.83 -25.99
CA GLY A 418 3.06 -45.40 -26.05
C GLY A 418 3.14 -46.81 -25.48
N THR A 419 4.36 -47.33 -25.39
CA THR A 419 4.61 -48.68 -24.85
C THR A 419 5.59 -48.59 -23.68
N LEU A 420 5.18 -49.06 -22.51
CA LEU A 420 6.01 -49.24 -21.32
C LEU A 420 6.77 -50.56 -21.44
N VAL A 421 8.08 -50.53 -21.26
CA VAL A 421 8.93 -51.72 -21.26
C VAL A 421 9.19 -52.14 -19.82
N THR A 422 8.90 -53.40 -19.46
CA THR A 422 9.02 -53.90 -18.08
C THR A 422 9.71 -55.26 -18.03
N GLY A 423 10.14 -55.68 -16.84
CA GLY A 423 10.61 -57.05 -16.59
C GLY A 423 9.47 -58.09 -16.67
N VAL A 424 9.83 -59.33 -16.98
CA VAL A 424 8.87 -60.46 -17.02
C VAL A 424 8.23 -60.65 -15.65
N GLY A 425 6.88 -60.70 -15.59
CA GLY A 425 6.12 -60.92 -14.36
C GLY A 425 5.49 -59.68 -13.74
N ALA A 426 5.74 -58.47 -14.27
CA ALA A 426 5.06 -57.26 -13.82
C ALA A 426 3.55 -57.28 -14.15
N ASP A 427 2.71 -56.88 -13.19
CA ASP A 427 1.27 -56.72 -13.43
C ASP A 427 1.00 -55.52 -14.35
N ARG A 428 0.29 -55.77 -15.45
CA ARG A 428 0.05 -54.74 -16.48
C ARG A 428 -0.81 -53.60 -15.97
N ALA A 429 -1.88 -53.92 -15.25
CA ALA A 429 -2.83 -52.92 -14.77
C ALA A 429 -2.19 -52.01 -13.72
N SER A 430 -1.49 -52.60 -12.75
CA SER A 430 -0.74 -51.89 -11.72
C SER A 430 0.37 -51.03 -12.34
N THR A 431 1.12 -51.55 -13.32
CA THR A 431 2.19 -50.77 -13.99
C THR A 431 1.63 -49.55 -14.72
N VAL A 432 0.58 -49.72 -15.52
CA VAL A 432 -0.05 -48.60 -16.25
C VAL A 432 -0.64 -47.61 -15.26
N GLY A 433 -1.39 -48.08 -14.26
CA GLY A 433 -1.98 -47.23 -13.22
C GLY A 433 -0.94 -46.42 -12.45
N GLY A 434 0.17 -47.05 -12.04
CA GLY A 434 1.27 -46.38 -11.35
C GLY A 434 1.97 -45.33 -12.22
N ALA A 435 2.20 -45.64 -13.52
CA ALA A 435 2.79 -44.68 -14.45
C ALA A 435 1.89 -43.45 -14.65
N LEU A 436 0.60 -43.67 -14.88
CA LEU A 436 -0.38 -42.59 -15.03
C LEU A 436 -0.50 -41.76 -13.74
N ALA A 437 -0.55 -42.41 -12.57
CA ALA A 437 -0.60 -41.71 -11.28
C ALA A 437 0.63 -40.82 -11.03
N ARG A 438 1.83 -41.26 -11.40
CA ARG A 438 3.05 -40.45 -11.31
C ARG A 438 3.05 -39.27 -12.26
N VAL A 439 2.58 -39.46 -13.51
CA VAL A 439 2.46 -38.34 -14.45
C VAL A 439 1.38 -37.35 -14.00
N ALA A 440 0.26 -37.82 -13.47
CA ALA A 440 -0.77 -36.96 -12.89
C ALA A 440 -0.22 -36.17 -11.70
N ALA A 441 0.54 -36.81 -10.80
CA ALA A 441 1.21 -36.13 -9.69
C ALA A 441 2.26 -35.11 -10.18
N TYR A 442 2.99 -35.42 -11.25
CA TYR A 442 3.93 -34.49 -11.88
C TYR A 442 3.22 -33.24 -12.42
N PHE A 443 2.12 -33.41 -13.16
CA PHE A 443 1.32 -32.29 -13.67
C PHE A 443 0.72 -31.45 -12.53
N ALA A 444 0.20 -32.08 -11.48
CA ALA A 444 -0.32 -31.40 -10.29
C ALA A 444 0.78 -30.63 -9.52
N ALA A 445 2.00 -31.16 -9.47
CA ALA A 445 3.12 -30.52 -8.77
C ALA A 445 3.75 -29.35 -9.53
N GLY A 446 3.65 -29.33 -10.87
CA GLY A 446 4.32 -28.34 -11.71
C GLY A 446 5.81 -28.64 -11.93
N ARG A 447 6.40 -27.94 -12.90
CA ARG A 447 7.81 -28.09 -13.29
C ARG A 447 8.73 -27.47 -12.22
N PRO A 448 9.68 -28.22 -11.62
CA PRO A 448 10.52 -27.70 -10.55
C PRO A 448 11.31 -26.43 -10.93
N GLU A 449 11.77 -26.35 -12.17
CA GLU A 449 12.54 -25.21 -12.71
C GLU A 449 11.72 -23.93 -12.91
N SER A 450 10.39 -24.06 -12.97
CA SER A 450 9.46 -22.94 -13.17
C SER A 450 8.73 -22.55 -11.89
N ARG A 451 9.05 -23.22 -10.77
CA ARG A 451 8.50 -22.84 -9.48
C ARG A 451 8.96 -21.43 -9.14
N PRO A 452 8.05 -20.55 -8.71
CA PRO A 452 8.45 -19.24 -8.25
C PRO A 452 9.44 -19.40 -7.09
N ALA A 453 10.50 -18.59 -7.11
CA ALA A 453 11.46 -18.57 -6.02
C ALA A 453 10.74 -18.17 -4.72
N PRO A 454 11.18 -18.69 -3.56
CA PRO A 454 10.65 -18.23 -2.28
C PRO A 454 10.80 -16.70 -2.17
N ALA A 455 9.75 -16.04 -1.67
CA ALA A 455 9.78 -14.60 -1.44
C ALA A 455 10.91 -14.27 -0.46
N THR A 456 11.97 -13.64 -0.98
CA THR A 456 13.13 -13.13 -0.23
C THR A 456 13.22 -11.61 -0.30
N GLY A 457 12.17 -10.97 -0.80
CA GLY A 457 12.07 -9.52 -0.97
C GLY A 457 11.82 -8.77 0.35
N PRO A 458 11.81 -7.43 0.29
CA PRO A 458 11.42 -6.61 1.44
C PRO A 458 9.99 -6.93 1.89
N LEU A 459 9.74 -6.75 3.20
CA LEU A 459 8.42 -6.95 3.82
C LEU A 459 7.34 -6.07 3.19
N ILE A 460 7.73 -4.89 2.70
CA ILE A 460 6.89 -3.95 1.97
C ILE A 460 7.51 -3.72 0.59
N ASP A 461 6.72 -4.02 -0.44
CA ASP A 461 6.95 -3.67 -1.84
C ASP A 461 5.59 -3.42 -2.51
N GLY A 462 5.63 -2.70 -3.64
CA GLY A 462 4.46 -2.58 -4.51
C GLY A 462 4.18 -3.87 -5.29
N PRO A 463 2.91 -4.14 -5.64
CA PRO A 463 1.67 -3.55 -5.12
C PRO A 463 1.22 -4.21 -3.79
N TRP A 464 0.47 -3.46 -2.98
CA TRP A 464 0.00 -3.88 -1.65
C TRP A 464 -1.48 -4.31 -1.65
N PRO A 465 -1.88 -5.29 -0.80
CA PRO A 465 -1.05 -6.14 0.04
C PRO A 465 -0.25 -7.18 -0.75
N ARG A 466 0.92 -7.56 -0.21
CA ARG A 466 1.76 -8.61 -0.80
C ARG A 466 1.10 -9.97 -0.65
N VAL A 467 0.65 -10.53 -1.79
CA VAL A 467 0.17 -11.92 -1.88
C VAL A 467 1.04 -12.69 -2.87
N ASP A 468 1.95 -13.49 -2.34
CA ASP A 468 2.87 -14.30 -3.13
C ASP A 468 2.14 -15.46 -3.83
N GLN A 469 2.66 -15.86 -4.99
CA GLN A 469 2.14 -17.00 -5.74
C GLN A 469 2.48 -18.30 -4.99
N PRO A 470 1.51 -19.23 -4.81
CA PRO A 470 1.80 -20.59 -4.35
C PRO A 470 2.92 -21.26 -5.16
N THR A 471 3.83 -21.97 -4.48
CA THR A 471 5.02 -22.59 -5.12
C THR A 471 4.72 -23.86 -5.92
N ALA A 472 3.50 -24.38 -5.82
CA ALA A 472 3.09 -25.63 -6.45
C ALA A 472 2.15 -25.38 -7.64
N GLY A 473 2.16 -26.34 -8.57
CA GLY A 473 1.28 -26.37 -9.72
C GLY A 473 1.93 -25.87 -11.00
N TRP A 474 1.34 -26.27 -12.13
CA TRP A 474 1.83 -25.95 -13.46
C TRP A 474 1.61 -24.47 -13.83
N THR A 475 2.52 -23.88 -14.60
CA THR A 475 2.38 -22.52 -15.13
C THR A 475 1.57 -22.54 -16.43
N PRO A 476 0.56 -21.69 -16.62
CA PRO A 476 -0.25 -21.68 -17.84
C PRO A 476 0.58 -21.49 -19.10
N GLY A 477 0.26 -22.22 -20.17
CA GLY A 477 0.99 -22.16 -21.45
C GLY A 477 2.35 -22.85 -21.45
N GLU A 478 2.83 -23.31 -20.30
CA GLU A 478 4.12 -23.98 -20.20
C GLU A 478 4.09 -25.36 -20.87
N ALA A 479 4.97 -25.56 -21.86
CA ALA A 479 4.99 -26.78 -22.68
C ALA A 479 5.33 -28.04 -21.87
N ILE A 480 4.73 -29.16 -22.25
CA ILE A 480 5.02 -30.48 -21.67
C ILE A 480 6.26 -31.05 -22.36
N ARG A 481 7.37 -31.21 -21.65
CA ARG A 481 8.59 -31.83 -22.21
C ARG A 481 8.54 -33.36 -22.12
N PHE A 482 8.86 -34.03 -23.22
CA PHE A 482 8.84 -35.50 -23.26
C PHE A 482 9.82 -36.13 -22.28
N THR A 483 11.01 -35.55 -22.12
CA THR A 483 12.04 -36.05 -21.21
C THR A 483 11.58 -36.09 -19.75
N GLU A 484 10.79 -35.11 -19.32
CA GLU A 484 10.25 -35.02 -17.97
C GLU A 484 9.13 -36.03 -17.73
N VAL A 485 8.24 -36.21 -18.71
CA VAL A 485 7.20 -37.24 -18.66
C VAL A 485 7.83 -38.63 -18.61
N VAL A 486 8.86 -38.88 -19.43
CA VAL A 486 9.62 -40.14 -19.40
C VAL A 486 10.27 -40.32 -18.03
N ALA A 487 10.93 -39.30 -17.48
CA ALA A 487 11.54 -39.35 -16.15
C ALA A 487 10.51 -39.68 -15.06
N ALA A 488 9.32 -39.09 -15.09
CA ALA A 488 8.23 -39.39 -14.15
C ALA A 488 7.74 -40.85 -14.27
N ILE A 489 7.72 -41.40 -15.49
CA ILE A 489 7.33 -42.79 -15.74
C ILE A 489 8.40 -43.76 -15.23
N VAL A 490 9.67 -43.58 -15.62
CA VAL A 490 10.79 -44.49 -15.28
C VAL A 490 11.32 -44.32 -13.87
N ALA A 491 10.79 -43.36 -13.10
CA ALA A 491 10.99 -43.31 -11.66
C ALA A 491 10.45 -44.57 -10.94
N ASP A 492 9.60 -45.37 -11.62
CA ASP A 492 9.30 -46.72 -11.19
C ASP A 492 10.43 -47.69 -11.54
N PRO A 493 11.06 -48.35 -10.56
CA PRO A 493 12.09 -49.35 -10.83
C PRO A 493 11.58 -50.55 -11.64
N ALA A 494 10.26 -50.79 -11.69
CA ALA A 494 9.67 -51.85 -12.51
C ALA A 494 9.61 -51.52 -14.02
N ILE A 495 9.75 -50.25 -14.40
CA ILE A 495 9.69 -49.78 -15.78
C ILE A 495 11.12 -49.54 -16.29
N LEU A 496 11.54 -50.36 -17.25
CA LEU A 496 12.88 -50.31 -17.86
C LEU A 496 13.01 -49.20 -18.91
N GLY A 497 11.89 -48.74 -19.49
CA GLY A 497 11.90 -47.69 -20.50
C GLY A 497 10.54 -47.44 -21.14
N VAL A 498 10.48 -46.49 -22.06
CA VAL A 498 9.29 -46.09 -22.81
C VAL A 498 9.60 -46.03 -24.31
N GLU A 499 8.77 -46.67 -25.12
CA GLU A 499 8.88 -46.69 -26.58
C GLU A 499 7.71 -45.94 -27.23
N LEU A 500 7.99 -45.23 -28.34
CA LEU A 500 7.00 -44.56 -29.19
C LEU A 500 6.04 -43.64 -28.42
N LEU A 501 6.55 -42.96 -27.38
CA LEU A 501 5.76 -42.02 -26.60
C LEU A 501 5.26 -40.88 -27.49
N SER A 502 3.94 -40.73 -27.52
CA SER A 502 3.22 -39.65 -28.18
C SER A 502 2.24 -39.03 -27.19
N ILE A 503 2.15 -37.71 -27.20
CA ILE A 503 1.35 -36.94 -26.25
C ILE A 503 0.38 -36.07 -27.06
N ARG A 504 -0.88 -36.04 -26.63
CA ARG A 504 -1.90 -35.12 -27.15
C ARG A 504 -2.40 -34.23 -26.02
N ALA A 505 -2.40 -32.92 -26.24
CA ALA A 505 -2.99 -31.95 -25.32
C ALA A 505 -4.27 -31.35 -25.91
N GLY A 506 -5.35 -31.34 -25.14
CA GLY A 506 -6.65 -30.81 -25.56
C GLY A 506 -7.20 -31.51 -26.81
N THR A 507 -7.63 -30.71 -27.79
CA THR A 507 -8.13 -31.17 -29.09
C THR A 507 -7.06 -31.21 -30.18
N GLY A 508 -5.79 -30.95 -29.82
CA GLY A 508 -4.67 -30.95 -30.75
C GLY A 508 -4.33 -32.35 -31.30
N PRO A 509 -3.36 -32.46 -32.23
CA PRO A 509 -2.87 -33.73 -32.73
C PRO A 509 -1.99 -34.46 -31.68
N PHE A 510 -1.78 -35.76 -31.87
CA PHE A 510 -0.70 -36.47 -31.17
C PHE A 510 0.65 -35.99 -31.71
N VAL A 511 1.52 -35.58 -30.79
CA VAL A 511 2.89 -35.17 -31.06
C VAL A 511 3.81 -36.29 -30.59
N GLY A 512 4.79 -36.68 -31.41
CA GLY A 512 5.78 -37.70 -31.06
C GLY A 512 6.99 -37.12 -30.33
N SER A 513 7.76 -37.98 -29.66
CA SER A 513 8.94 -37.59 -28.86
C SER A 513 10.03 -36.82 -29.60
N THR A 514 10.10 -36.92 -30.94
CA THR A 514 11.05 -36.16 -31.77
C THR A 514 10.82 -34.65 -31.76
N ALA A 515 9.62 -34.19 -31.37
CA ALA A 515 9.31 -32.76 -31.25
C ALA A 515 9.89 -32.14 -29.96
N GLY A 516 10.37 -32.94 -29.00
CA GLY A 516 10.95 -32.47 -27.74
C GLY A 516 9.93 -31.99 -26.69
N SER A 517 8.85 -31.32 -27.12
CA SER A 517 7.76 -30.86 -26.24
C SER A 517 6.41 -30.74 -26.95
N VAL A 518 5.33 -30.70 -26.16
CA VAL A 518 3.97 -30.39 -26.62
C VAL A 518 3.55 -29.01 -26.10
N PRO A 519 3.21 -28.04 -26.97
CA PRO A 519 2.76 -26.72 -26.54
C PRO A 519 1.38 -26.79 -25.89
N LEU A 520 1.12 -25.87 -24.96
CA LEU A 520 -0.19 -25.63 -24.36
C LEU A 520 -0.67 -24.22 -24.69
N ASP A 521 -1.98 -24.01 -24.71
CA ASP A 521 -2.56 -22.67 -24.80
C ASP A 521 -2.17 -21.85 -23.56
N ALA A 522 -1.98 -20.54 -23.75
CA ALA A 522 -1.43 -19.66 -22.72
C ALA A 522 -2.31 -19.50 -21.46
N ASP A 523 -3.57 -19.91 -21.50
CA ASP A 523 -4.48 -19.96 -20.35
C ASP A 523 -4.73 -21.37 -19.82
N CYS A 524 -3.89 -22.33 -20.18
CA CYS A 524 -4.17 -23.74 -19.92
C CYS A 524 -3.06 -24.45 -19.16
N VAL A 525 -3.45 -25.35 -18.25
CA VAL A 525 -2.56 -26.27 -17.53
C VAL A 525 -2.88 -27.73 -17.86
N PRO A 526 -1.90 -28.63 -17.85
CA PRO A 526 -2.12 -30.03 -18.18
C PRO A 526 -2.82 -30.76 -17.05
N GLU A 527 -3.81 -31.58 -17.40
CA GLU A 527 -4.36 -32.60 -16.50
C GLU A 527 -4.45 -33.90 -17.28
N LEU A 528 -4.07 -35.01 -16.65
CA LEU A 528 -4.12 -36.31 -17.32
C LEU A 528 -5.59 -36.69 -17.58
N ALA A 529 -5.94 -36.97 -18.83
CA ALA A 529 -7.27 -37.42 -19.18
C ALA A 529 -7.53 -38.84 -18.66
N ASP A 530 -8.78 -39.15 -18.29
CA ASP A 530 -9.21 -40.50 -17.90
C ASP A 530 -9.37 -41.42 -19.13
N VAL A 531 -8.25 -41.65 -19.83
CA VAL A 531 -8.17 -42.49 -21.02
C VAL A 531 -6.86 -43.29 -20.98
N GLN A 532 -6.95 -44.61 -21.12
CA GLN A 532 -5.80 -45.50 -21.12
C GLN A 532 -5.36 -45.85 -22.55
N CYS A 533 -4.24 -45.27 -23.00
CA CYS A 533 -3.63 -45.54 -24.32
C CYS A 533 -2.19 -46.09 -24.23
N LEU A 534 -1.71 -46.41 -23.03
CA LEU A 534 -0.43 -47.05 -22.79
C LEU A 534 -0.53 -48.57 -22.91
N ARG A 535 0.47 -49.18 -23.54
CA ARG A 535 0.64 -50.64 -23.66
C ARG A 535 1.83 -51.09 -22.82
N VAL A 536 1.89 -52.38 -22.48
CA VAL A 536 3.03 -52.97 -21.75
C VAL A 536 3.68 -54.04 -22.62
N ARG A 537 5.01 -53.94 -22.79
CA ARG A 537 5.86 -54.91 -23.46
C ARG A 537 6.87 -55.47 -22.45
N PHE A 538 6.94 -56.79 -22.35
CA PHE A 538 7.94 -57.43 -21.50
C PHE A 538 9.28 -57.53 -22.24
N ALA A 539 10.36 -57.06 -21.60
CA ALA A 539 11.71 -57.29 -22.06
C ALA A 539 12.15 -58.71 -21.67
N LEU A 540 12.36 -59.56 -22.67
CA LEU A 540 13.03 -60.84 -22.47
C LEU A 540 14.54 -60.55 -22.41
N SER A 541 15.12 -60.52 -21.22
CA SER A 541 16.57 -60.46 -21.07
C SER A 541 17.17 -61.79 -21.54
N GLY A 542 17.51 -61.89 -22.82
CA GLY A 542 18.56 -62.80 -23.25
C GLY A 542 19.88 -62.19 -22.79
N GLY A 543 20.45 -62.71 -21.69
CA GLY A 543 21.83 -62.37 -21.37
C GLY A 543 22.71 -62.72 -22.57
N CYS A 544 23.66 -61.84 -22.91
CA CYS A 544 24.76 -62.27 -23.77
C CYS A 544 25.45 -63.42 -23.03
N SER A 545 25.24 -64.64 -23.49
CA SER A 545 26.16 -65.74 -23.15
C SER A 545 27.47 -65.40 -23.84
N ASP A 546 28.51 -65.12 -23.06
CA ASP A 546 29.88 -64.99 -23.56
C ASP A 546 30.19 -66.21 -24.44
N GLY A 547 30.42 -65.94 -25.73
CA GLY A 547 30.88 -66.90 -26.72
C GLY A 547 32.35 -66.67 -27.02
#